data_AF-W4Q9S1-F1
#
_entry.id   AF-W4Q9S1-F1
#
_cell.length_a   1.000
_cell.length_b   1.000
_cell.length_c   1.000
_cell.angle_alpha   90.00
_cell.angle_beta   90.00
_cell.angle_gamma   90.00
#
_symmetry.space_group_name_H-M   'P 1'
#
loop_
_entity.id
_entity.type
_entity.pdbx_description
1 polymer ?
#
loop_
_entity_poly.entity_id
_entity_poly.type
_entity_poly.pdbx_seq_one_letter_code
_entity_poly.pdbx_strand_id
1 'polypeptide(L)'
;MIIQDIKKLDRTMLILLFGVLLSHLGTYLVIPMLPIMLKIDAALSLAQIGMILAMNAISFQFGSLLGGFLADRIGRRFIIGLGA
;
A
#
# COMPACT_ATOMS: atom_id res chain seq x y z
N MET A 1 -4.86 7.19 -26.79
CA MET A 1 -4.94 8.35 -25.88
C MET A 1 -3.98 8.16 -24.71
N ILE A 2 -4.22 7.21 -23.79
CA ILE A 2 -3.40 6.96 -22.57
C ILE A 2 -1.89 6.78 -22.83
N ILE A 3 -1.50 5.99 -23.83
CA ILE A 3 -0.07 5.73 -24.14
C ILE A 3 0.66 7.02 -24.57
N GLN A 4 -0.03 7.95 -25.23
CA GLN A 4 0.57 9.23 -25.62
C GLN A 4 0.75 10.16 -24.43
N ASP A 5 -0.09 10.05 -23.41
CA ASP A 5 0.02 10.86 -22.20
C ASP A 5 1.15 10.36 -21.29
N ILE A 6 1.34 9.03 -21.20
CA ILE A 6 2.49 8.44 -20.48
C ILE A 6 3.82 8.89 -21.08
N LYS A 7 3.90 8.99 -22.42
CA LYS A 7 5.11 9.48 -23.11
C LYS A 7 5.46 10.94 -22.81
N LYS A 8 4.53 11.73 -22.27
CA LYS A 8 4.75 13.13 -21.88
C LYS A 8 5.21 13.27 -20.42
N LEU A 9 5.19 12.19 -19.63
CA LEU A 9 5.60 12.22 -18.23
C LEU A 9 7.12 12.30 -18.11
N ASP A 10 7.59 13.02 -17.09
CA ASP A 10 9.01 13.05 -16.79
C ASP A 10 9.51 11.71 -16.19
N ARG A 11 10.84 11.53 -16.21
CA ARG A 11 11.47 10.30 -15.72
C ARG A 11 11.17 10.02 -14.25
N THR A 12 11.03 11.06 -13.42
CA THR A 12 10.75 10.89 -11.99
C THR A 12 9.36 10.33 -11.77
N MET A 13 8.37 10.87 -12.48
CA MET A 13 6.99 10.41 -12.44
C MET A 13 6.87 8.96 -12.90
N LEU A 14 7.59 8.57 -13.96
CA LEU A 14 7.60 7.18 -14.42
C LEU A 14 8.18 6.23 -13.37
N ILE A 15 9.27 6.61 -12.68
CA ILE A 15 9.85 5.81 -11.59
C ILE A 15 8.86 5.66 -10.44
N LEU A 16 8.19 6.75 -10.04
CA LEU A 16 7.19 6.71 -8.97
C LEU A 16 6.00 5.83 -9.33
N LEU A 17 5.45 5.98 -10.54
CA LEU A 17 4.34 5.15 -11.02
C LEU A 17 4.70 3.67 -11.07
N PHE A 18 5.92 3.35 -11.49
CA PHE A 18 6.40 1.97 -11.50
C PHE A 18 6.55 1.41 -10.08
N GLY A 19 7.12 2.19 -9.15
CA GLY A 19 7.18 1.82 -7.74
C GLY A 19 5.79 1.55 -7.16
N VAL A 20 4.86 2.49 -7.35
CA VAL A 20 3.46 2.37 -6.94
C VAL A 20 2.81 1.11 -7.52
N LEU A 21 3.03 0.81 -8.80
CA LEU A 21 2.53 -0.41 -9.43
C LEU A 21 3.03 -1.67 -8.71
N LEU A 22 4.33 -1.75 -8.42
CA LEU A 22 4.91 -2.91 -7.73
C LEU A 22 4.37 -3.06 -6.30
N SER A 23 4.29 -1.97 -5.54
CA SER A 23 3.77 -2.00 -4.17
C SER A 23 2.30 -2.46 -4.12
N HIS A 24 1.47 -1.97 -5.06
CA HIS A 24 0.07 -2.39 -5.15
C HIS A 24 -0.08 -3.83 -5.65
N LEU A 25 0.75 -4.27 -6.61
CA LEU A 25 0.76 -5.66 -7.06
C LEU A 25 1.03 -6.62 -5.89
N GLY A 26 2.10 -6.38 -5.11
CA GLY A 26 2.41 -7.21 -3.95
C GLY A 26 1.28 -7.23 -2.93
N THR A 27 0.76 -6.05 -2.59
CA THR A 27 -0.32 -5.91 -1.59
C THR A 27 -1.61 -6.61 -2.03
N TYR A 28 -2.06 -6.39 -3.26
CA TYR A 28 -3.34 -6.94 -3.73
C TYR A 28 -3.28 -8.41 -4.14
N LEU A 29 -2.10 -8.98 -4.33
CA LEU A 29 -1.95 -10.43 -4.41
C LEU A 29 -2.14 -11.10 -3.04
N VAL A 30 -1.75 -10.43 -1.95
CA VAL A 30 -1.75 -11.01 -0.59
C VAL A 30 -3.06 -10.74 0.17
N ILE A 31 -3.60 -9.51 0.13
CA ILE A 31 -4.81 -9.12 0.87
C ILE A 31 -5.99 -10.08 0.69
N PRO A 32 -6.37 -10.56 -0.53
CA PRO A 32 -7.50 -11.47 -0.67
C PRO A 32 -7.24 -12.87 -0.11
N MET A 33 -5.98 -13.27 0.01
CA MET A 33 -5.59 -14.56 0.61
C MET A 33 -5.60 -14.48 2.15
N LEU A 34 -5.36 -13.30 2.72
CA LEU A 34 -5.25 -13.11 4.18
C LEU A 34 -6.46 -13.65 4.97
N PRO A 35 -7.73 -13.36 4.63
CA PRO A 35 -8.89 -13.91 5.35
C PRO A 35 -8.96 -15.44 5.27
N ILE A 36 -8.53 -16.00 4.14
CA ILE A 36 -8.52 -17.45 3.90
C ILE A 36 -7.46 -18.10 4.80
N MET A 37 -6.24 -17.57 4.83
CA MET A 37 -5.16 -18.07 5.70
C MET A 37 -5.52 -17.93 7.18
N LEU A 38 -6.10 -16.79 7.60
CA LEU A 38 -6.55 -16.59 8.98
C LEU A 38 -7.66 -17.58 9.37
N LYS A 39 -8.48 -18.00 8.41
CA LYS A 39 -9.55 -18.97 8.65
C LYS A 39 -9.04 -20.42 8.67
N ILE A 40 -8.22 -20.80 7.70
CA ILE A 40 -7.78 -22.18 7.48
C ILE A 40 -6.59 -22.53 8.38
N ASP A 41 -5.57 -21.67 8.40
CA ASP A 41 -4.30 -21.97 9.08
C ASP A 41 -4.32 -21.52 10.54
N ALA A 42 -4.93 -20.37 10.83
CA ALA A 42 -5.02 -19.82 12.19
C ALA A 42 -6.34 -20.14 12.91
N ALA A 43 -7.27 -20.85 12.26
CA ALA A 43 -8.56 -21.29 12.81
C ALA A 43 -9.40 -20.17 13.47
N LEU A 44 -9.27 -18.92 13.02
CA LEU A 44 -9.96 -17.79 13.64
C LEU A 44 -11.46 -17.78 13.34
N SER A 45 -12.22 -17.18 14.26
CA SER A 45 -13.65 -16.89 14.05
C SER A 45 -13.84 -15.77 13.02
N LEU A 46 -15.01 -15.73 12.38
CA LEU A 46 -15.31 -14.69 11.38
C LEU A 46 -15.26 -13.28 11.98
N ALA A 47 -15.67 -13.13 13.25
CA ALA A 47 -15.61 -11.85 13.96
C ALA A 47 -14.17 -11.37 14.18
N GLN A 48 -13.25 -12.27 14.56
CA GLN A 48 -11.83 -11.94 14.73
C GLN A 48 -11.20 -11.56 13.40
N ILE A 49 -11.51 -12.29 12.32
CA ILE A 49 -11.02 -11.98 10.97
C ILE A 49 -11.50 -10.59 10.54
N GLY A 50 -12.80 -10.31 10.70
CA GLY A 50 -13.37 -9.00 10.40
C GLY A 50 -12.69 -7.87 11.18
N MET A 51 -12.39 -8.08 12.46
CA MET A 51 -11.65 -7.12 13.28
C MET A 51 -10.23 -6.88 12.78
N ILE A 52 -9.49 -7.94 12.41
CA ILE A 52 -8.15 -7.81 11.85
C ILE A 52 -8.17 -6.99 10.55
N LEU A 53 -9.11 -7.27 9.65
CA LEU A 53 -9.24 -6.52 8.38
C LEU A 53 -9.62 -5.05 8.62
N ALA A 54 -10.49 -4.78 9.60
CA ALA A 54 -10.83 -3.41 9.99
C ALA A 54 -9.61 -2.68 10.57
N MET A 55 -8.83 -3.34 11.43
CA MET A 55 -7.58 -2.80 11.97
C MET A 55 -6.53 -2.54 10.88
N ASN A 56 -6.47 -3.38 9.85
CA ASN A 56 -5.61 -3.15 8.69
C ASN A 56 -5.96 -1.82 7.97
N ALA A 57 -7.25 -1.59 7.69
CA ALA A 57 -7.69 -0.35 7.05
C ALA A 57 -7.39 0.89 7.91
N ILE A 58 -7.63 0.80 9.21
CA ILE A 58 -7.34 1.87 10.17
C ILE A 58 -5.83 2.15 10.21
N SER A 59 -5.01 1.10 10.31
CA SER A 59 -3.55 1.22 10.34
C SER A 59 -3.01 1.87 9.06
N PHE A 60 -3.57 1.54 7.90
CA PHE A 60 -3.21 2.16 6.63
C PHE A 60 -3.51 3.66 6.61
N GLN A 61 -4.67 4.07 7.13
CA GLN A 61 -5.05 5.48 7.18
C GLN A 61 -4.16 6.29 8.13
N PHE A 62 -3.89 5.77 9.33
CA PHE A 62 -2.99 6.42 10.27
C PHE A 62 -1.55 6.45 9.76
N GLY A 63 -1.08 5.35 9.17
CA GLY A 63 0.23 5.27 8.52
C GLY A 63 0.39 6.28 7.40
N SER A 64 -0.65 6.50 6.59
CA SER A 64 -0.65 7.50 5.52
C SER A 64 -0.54 8.94 6.05
N LEU A 65 -1.27 9.26 7.12
CA LEU A 65 -1.20 10.58 7.77
C LEU A 65 0.19 10.82 8.38
N LEU A 66 0.71 9.84 9.12
CA LEU A 66 2.05 9.93 9.72
C LEU A 66 3.14 9.98 8.64
N GLY A 67 3.04 9.17 7.61
CA GLY A 67 3.98 9.14 6.49
C GLY A 67 4.01 10.47 5.74
N GLY A 68 2.85 11.05 5.45
CA GLY A 68 2.76 12.39 4.83
C GLY A 68 3.40 13.47 5.71
N PHE A 69 3.05 13.51 6.98
CA PHE A 69 3.63 14.44 7.94
C PHE A 69 5.16 14.31 8.06
N LEU A 70 5.69 13.08 8.09
CA LEU A 70 7.12 12.84 8.12
C LEU A 70 7.79 13.19 6.78
N ALA A 71 7.12 12.97 5.65
CA ALA A 71 7.62 13.32 4.32
C ALA A 71 7.79 14.84 4.17
N ASP A 72 6.88 15.61 4.75
CA ASP A 72 6.95 17.07 4.76
C ASP A 72 8.11 17.60 5.61
N ARG A 73 8.48 16.89 6.69
CA ARG A 73 9.55 17.32 7.62
C ARG A 73 10.94 16.81 7.28
N ILE A 74 11.04 15.53 6.94
CA ILE A 74 12.31 14.80 6.75
C ILE A 74 12.67 14.70 5.26
N GLY A 75 11.68 14.86 4.39
CA GLY A 75 11.83 14.84 2.94
C GLY A 75 11.20 13.63 2.28
N ARG A 76 10.37 13.89 1.27
CA ARG A 76 9.58 12.90 0.51
C ARG A 76 10.38 11.70 -0.02
N ARG A 77 11.60 11.90 -0.54
CA ARG A 77 12.37 10.81 -1.16
C ARG A 77 12.80 9.75 -0.15
N PHE A 78 13.22 10.17 1.04
CA PHE A 78 13.65 9.25 2.08
C PHE A 78 12.47 8.47 2.64
N ILE A 79 11.36 9.15 2.92
CA ILE A 79 10.16 8.51 3.47
C ILE A 79 9.52 7.54 2.47
N ILE A 80 9.47 7.91 1.18
CA ILE A 80 9.06 6.98 0.11
C ILE A 80 10.01 5.78 0.07
N GLY A 81 11.33 5.96 0.10
CA GLY A 81 12.26 4.83 0.08
C GLY A 81 12.18 3.88 1.29
N LEU A 82 11.69 4.37 2.43
CA LEU A 82 11.57 3.59 3.66
C LEU A 82 10.26 2.79 3.74
N GLY A 83 9.18 3.31 3.15
CA GLY A 83 7.83 2.75 3.32
C GLY A 83 7.04 2.48 2.04
N ALA A 84 7.56 2.82 0.86
CA ALA A 84 6.96 2.42 -0.41
C ALA A 84 7.13 0.92 -0.68
#